data_AF-A0A116MMS7-F1
#
_entry.id   AF-A0A116MMS7-F1
#
_cell.length_a   1.000
_cell.length_b   1.000
_cell.length_c   1.000
_cell.angle_alpha   90.00
_cell.angle_beta   90.00
_cell.angle_gamma   90.00
#
_symmetry.space_group_name_H-M   'P 1'
#
loop_
_entity.id
_entity.type
_entity.pdbx_description
1 polymer ?
#
loop_
_entity_poly.entity_id
_entity_poly.type
_entity_poly.pdbx_seq_one_letter_code
_entity_poly.pdbx_strand_id
1 'polypeptide(L)'
;MNALLFDERPIVANPVLAREIGLNEAIVLQQINFWLEVNKQNGKNYHDGRYWTYNSIRAWHESDFSYLSYETVKRTFSKLEKAGFLLTANYNKDPRDKTKWYSLDLERIFELQEMVKIKRNQIAEKVLDEGINSTLTNALGQNDPMEKFNLTQCTRSKSSTALGQNDPIHGVNLNQPLPNKTTNNTTEDTSFYINQSIEEGDELEKLKKQVQYELLVQSGCREKLCEWDEVLPVIADVFYQHDGTISINQMRLPIDFVKERFRQLTMYHIDYICECLSKVDTNIRNIRAYILTTAFNAPQTIGAYYSNQVKQDFGGNNL
;
A
#
# COMPACT_ATOMS: atom_id res chain seq x y z
N MET A 1 -15.85 -25.32 -3.13
CA MET A 1 -14.41 -25.08 -3.34
C MET A 1 -14.28 -24.28 -4.62
N ASN A 2 -13.86 -23.02 -4.52
CA ASN A 2 -13.72 -22.12 -5.67
C ASN A 2 -12.25 -22.06 -6.07
N ALA A 3 -11.87 -22.79 -7.11
CA ALA A 3 -10.51 -22.85 -7.66
C ALA A 3 -9.98 -21.51 -8.23
N LEU A 4 -10.80 -20.45 -8.19
CA LEU A 4 -10.48 -19.10 -8.67
C LEU A 4 -10.13 -18.12 -7.54
N LEU A 5 -10.14 -18.57 -6.28
CA LEU A 5 -9.76 -17.77 -5.12
C LEU A 5 -8.46 -18.32 -4.51
N PHE A 6 -7.33 -17.79 -4.98
CA PHE A 6 -5.98 -17.90 -4.40
C PHE A 6 -5.39 -19.30 -4.17
N ASP A 7 -5.77 -20.32 -4.94
CA ASP A 7 -5.03 -21.59 -4.95
C ASP A 7 -3.66 -21.45 -5.65
N GLU A 8 -3.53 -20.49 -6.58
CA GLU A 8 -2.28 -20.13 -7.26
C GLU A 8 -1.82 -18.72 -6.86
N ARG A 9 -0.50 -18.47 -6.85
CA ARG A 9 0.07 -17.19 -6.45
C ARG A 9 -0.35 -16.09 -7.44
N PRO A 10 -0.86 -14.94 -6.96
CA PRO A 10 -1.31 -13.88 -7.86
C PRO A 10 -0.13 -13.25 -8.60
N ILE A 11 -0.35 -12.89 -9.86
CA ILE A 11 0.60 -12.14 -10.67
C ILE A 11 0.62 -10.69 -10.15
N VAL A 12 1.79 -10.25 -9.69
CA VAL A 12 1.99 -8.88 -9.18
C VAL A 12 2.79 -8.09 -10.21
N ALA A 13 2.33 -6.89 -10.54
CA ALA A 13 3.06 -5.95 -11.40
C ALA A 13 2.99 -4.55 -10.83
N ASN A 14 4.12 -3.83 -10.79
CA ASN A 14 4.14 -2.44 -10.37
C ASN A 14 3.54 -1.55 -11.47
N PRO A 15 2.45 -0.80 -11.21
CA PRO A 15 1.79 0.03 -12.23
C PRO A 15 2.68 1.13 -12.82
N VAL A 16 3.61 1.66 -12.03
CA VAL A 16 4.57 2.69 -12.47
C VAL A 16 5.56 2.08 -13.45
N LEU A 17 6.09 0.90 -13.11
CA LEU A 17 7.00 0.16 -14.00
C LEU A 17 6.29 -0.23 -15.29
N ALA A 18 5.08 -0.79 -15.19
CA ALA A 18 4.27 -1.18 -16.34
C ALA A 18 3.99 -0.02 -17.29
N ARG A 19 3.81 1.20 -16.77
CA ARG A 19 3.62 2.42 -17.56
C ARG A 19 4.86 2.80 -18.35
N GLU A 20 6.05 2.68 -17.77
CA GLU A 20 7.28 3.14 -18.42
C GLU A 20 7.88 2.12 -19.38
N ILE A 21 7.83 0.82 -19.08
CA ILE A 21 8.49 -0.21 -19.89
C ILE A 21 7.53 -1.18 -20.61
N GLY A 22 6.29 -1.25 -20.13
CA GLY A 22 5.25 -2.17 -20.61
C GLY A 22 4.83 -3.20 -19.54
N LEU A 23 3.57 -3.65 -19.63
CA LEU A 23 2.97 -4.56 -18.64
C LEU A 23 3.69 -5.92 -18.60
N ASN A 24 3.91 -6.54 -19.76
CA ASN A 24 4.54 -7.86 -19.83
C ASN A 24 6.00 -7.80 -19.35
N GLU A 25 6.70 -6.72 -19.69
CA GLU A 25 8.05 -6.43 -19.26
C GLU A 25 8.13 -6.29 -17.73
N ALA A 26 7.21 -5.52 -17.14
CA ALA A 26 7.14 -5.35 -15.70
C ALA A 26 6.84 -6.67 -14.97
N ILE A 27 5.93 -7.49 -15.52
CA ILE A 27 5.61 -8.82 -14.97
C ILE A 27 6.84 -9.74 -15.00
N VAL A 28 7.55 -9.80 -16.14
CA VAL A 28 8.76 -10.64 -16.27
C VAL A 28 9.85 -10.20 -15.31
N LEU A 29 10.11 -8.89 -15.17
CA LEU A 29 11.09 -8.38 -14.21
C LEU A 29 10.71 -8.73 -12.77
N GLN A 30 9.43 -8.58 -12.41
CA GLN A 30 8.95 -8.92 -11.07
C GLN A 30 9.11 -10.41 -10.77
N GLN A 31 8.81 -11.27 -11.74
CA GLN A 31 8.93 -12.71 -11.57
C GLN A 31 10.40 -13.16 -11.46
N ILE A 32 11.29 -12.57 -12.25
CA ILE A 32 12.72 -12.83 -12.13
C ILE A 32 13.23 -12.36 -10.77
N ASN A 33 12.82 -11.18 -10.29
CA ASN A 33 13.17 -10.69 -8.96
C ASN A 33 12.78 -11.68 -7.85
N PHE A 34 11.57 -12.24 -7.95
CA PHE A 34 11.11 -13.25 -7.00
C PHE A 34 12.05 -14.46 -6.94
N TRP A 35 12.44 -15.02 -8.09
CA TRP A 35 13.36 -16.16 -8.12
C TRP A 35 14.77 -15.82 -7.63
N LEU A 36 15.24 -14.60 -7.87
CA LEU A 36 16.51 -14.12 -7.32
C LEU A 36 16.46 -14.06 -5.79
N GLU A 37 15.36 -13.57 -5.22
CA GLU A 37 15.18 -13.49 -3.77
C GLU A 37 15.07 -14.89 -3.13
N VAL A 38 14.36 -15.82 -3.79
CA VAL A 38 14.32 -17.24 -3.37
C VAL A 38 15.72 -17.86 -3.40
N ASN A 39 16.52 -17.58 -4.44
CA ASN A 39 17.90 -18.08 -4.52
C ASN A 39 18.80 -17.45 -3.45
N LYS A 40 18.60 -16.17 -3.15
CA LYS A 40 19.29 -15.44 -2.08
C LYS A 40 19.01 -16.01 -0.70
N GLN A 41 17.73 -16.21 -0.35
CA GLN A 41 17.32 -16.82 0.92
C GLN A 41 17.86 -18.24 1.10
N ASN A 42 17.92 -19.00 0.01
CA ASN A 42 18.46 -20.36 0.03
C ASN A 42 20.00 -20.42 -0.11
N GLY A 43 20.68 -19.27 -0.30
CA GLY A 43 22.13 -19.21 -0.50
C GLY A 43 22.62 -19.93 -1.77
N LYS A 44 21.78 -20.05 -2.81
CA LYS A 44 22.08 -20.78 -4.06
C LYS A 44 22.32 -19.83 -5.22
N ASN A 45 23.00 -20.31 -6.26
CA ASN A 45 23.16 -19.61 -7.55
C ASN A 45 23.81 -18.21 -7.42
N TYR A 46 24.74 -18.05 -6.48
CA TYR A 46 25.51 -16.83 -6.30
C TYR A 46 26.78 -16.87 -7.16
N HIS A 47 26.87 -15.97 -8.14
CA HIS A 47 27.97 -15.87 -9.09
C HIS A 47 28.26 -14.41 -9.41
N ASP A 48 29.53 -14.04 -9.56
CA ASP A 48 29.98 -12.69 -9.94
C ASP A 48 29.39 -11.58 -9.04
N GLY A 49 29.37 -11.83 -7.73
CA GLY A 49 28.91 -10.87 -6.73
C GLY A 49 27.40 -10.70 -6.64
N ARG A 50 26.61 -11.46 -7.41
CA ARG A 50 25.14 -11.36 -7.43
C ARG A 50 24.46 -12.71 -7.50
N TYR A 51 23.16 -12.72 -7.19
CA TYR A 51 22.32 -13.90 -7.37
C TYR A 51 21.81 -13.97 -8.81
N TRP A 52 21.66 -15.20 -9.29
CA TRP A 52 21.15 -15.49 -10.61
C TRP A 52 20.05 -16.53 -10.54
N THR A 53 19.16 -16.51 -11.53
CA THR A 53 18.21 -17.59 -11.80
C THR A 53 18.44 -18.09 -13.23
N TYR A 54 18.23 -19.37 -13.49
CA TYR A 54 18.43 -19.94 -14.81
C TYR A 54 17.18 -20.70 -15.22
N ASN A 55 16.75 -20.47 -16.45
CA ASN A 55 15.72 -21.29 -17.06
C ASN A 55 15.72 -21.12 -18.57
N SER A 56 15.21 -22.13 -19.28
CA SER A 56 14.95 -21.97 -20.71
C SER A 56 13.71 -21.11 -20.91
N ILE A 57 13.62 -20.37 -22.03
CA ILE A 57 12.41 -19.58 -22.35
C ILE A 57 11.16 -20.46 -22.39
N ARG A 58 11.30 -21.73 -22.79
CA ARG A 58 10.20 -22.69 -22.82
C ARG A 58 9.71 -23.03 -21.41
N ALA A 59 10.64 -23.33 -20.51
CA ALA A 59 10.30 -23.64 -19.13
C ALA A 59 9.75 -22.40 -18.40
N TRP A 60 10.32 -21.20 -18.61
CA TRP A 60 9.72 -19.95 -18.12
C TRP A 60 8.25 -19.79 -18.55
N HIS A 61 7.96 -20.06 -19.83
CA HIS A 61 6.60 -20.03 -20.34
C HIS A 61 5.70 -21.06 -19.67
N GLU A 62 6.15 -22.30 -19.48
CA GLU A 62 5.33 -23.37 -18.88
C GLU A 62 5.08 -23.16 -17.38
N SER A 63 6.07 -22.66 -16.62
CA SER A 63 5.98 -22.52 -15.15
C SER A 63 5.40 -21.20 -14.67
N ASP A 64 5.79 -20.08 -15.28
CA ASP A 64 5.53 -18.74 -14.72
C ASP A 64 4.68 -17.85 -15.63
N PHE A 65 4.64 -18.15 -16.93
CA PHE A 65 3.99 -17.29 -17.94
C PHE A 65 3.06 -18.08 -18.88
N SER A 66 2.41 -19.13 -18.38
CA SER A 66 1.55 -20.04 -19.17
C SER A 66 0.31 -19.34 -19.76
N TYR A 67 -0.01 -18.17 -19.22
CA TYR A 67 -1.08 -17.26 -19.68
C TYR A 67 -0.63 -16.33 -20.83
N LEU A 68 0.66 -16.26 -21.15
CA LEU A 68 1.19 -15.53 -22.31
C LEU A 68 1.59 -16.52 -23.41
N SER A 69 1.61 -16.09 -24.67
CA SER A 69 2.16 -16.93 -25.72
C SER A 69 3.68 -17.06 -25.60
N TYR A 70 4.23 -18.20 -26.04
CA TYR A 70 5.67 -18.44 -26.09
C TYR A 70 6.43 -17.31 -26.81
N GLU A 71 5.91 -16.83 -27.93
CA GLU A 71 6.50 -15.73 -28.71
C GLU A 71 6.49 -14.41 -27.93
N THR A 72 5.47 -14.19 -27.10
CA THR A 72 5.39 -13.01 -26.24
C THR A 72 6.46 -13.09 -25.18
N VAL A 73 6.57 -14.20 -24.44
CA VAL A 73 7.62 -14.41 -23.44
C VAL A 73 9.00 -14.21 -24.06
N LYS A 74 9.29 -14.91 -25.18
CA LYS A 74 10.58 -14.80 -25.89
C LYS A 74 10.91 -13.37 -26.29
N ARG A 75 9.94 -12.62 -26.80
CA ARG A 75 10.11 -11.21 -27.22
C ARG A 75 10.35 -10.31 -26.03
N THR A 76 9.60 -10.49 -24.95
CA THR A 76 9.73 -9.71 -23.70
C THR A 76 11.12 -9.87 -23.10
N PHE A 77 11.61 -11.11 -22.94
CA PHE A 77 12.97 -11.36 -22.47
C PHE A 77 14.01 -10.69 -23.38
N SER A 78 13.89 -10.85 -24.70
CA SER A 78 14.81 -10.21 -25.66
C SER A 78 14.79 -8.68 -25.58
N LYS A 79 13.62 -8.08 -25.33
CA LYS A 79 13.47 -6.63 -25.20
C LYS A 79 14.09 -6.11 -23.90
N LEU A 80 13.88 -6.82 -22.78
CA LEU A 80 14.47 -6.49 -21.49
C LEU A 80 16.01 -6.64 -21.47
N GLU A 81 16.54 -7.68 -22.13
CA GLU A 81 17.98 -7.84 -22.34
C GLU A 81 18.57 -6.64 -23.11
N LYS A 82 17.94 -6.26 -24.23
CA LYS A 82 18.40 -5.12 -25.05
C LYS A 82 18.27 -3.77 -24.35
N ALA A 83 17.24 -3.61 -23.52
CA ALA A 83 17.01 -2.38 -22.76
C ALA A 83 17.92 -2.25 -21.52
N GLY A 84 18.71 -3.29 -21.22
CA GLY A 84 19.66 -3.30 -20.10
C GLY A 84 19.02 -3.58 -18.74
N PHE A 85 17.75 -3.98 -18.67
CA PHE A 85 17.10 -4.33 -17.39
C PHE A 85 17.42 -5.76 -16.94
N LEU A 86 17.69 -6.65 -17.91
CA LEU A 86 18.10 -8.02 -17.65
C LEU A 86 19.55 -8.25 -18.05
N LEU A 87 20.33 -8.69 -17.08
CA LEU A 87 21.67 -9.21 -17.28
C LEU A 87 21.59 -10.69 -17.65
N THR A 88 22.41 -11.09 -18.60
CA THR A 88 22.49 -12.51 -19.02
C THR A 88 23.90 -13.05 -18.88
N ALA A 89 23.99 -14.31 -18.49
CA ALA A 89 25.24 -15.04 -18.38
C ALA A 89 25.03 -16.53 -18.69
N ASN A 90 26.13 -17.28 -18.69
CA ASN A 90 26.11 -18.73 -18.80
C ASN A 90 27.06 -19.33 -17.77
N TYR A 91 26.50 -19.99 -16.76
CA TYR A 91 27.26 -20.74 -15.74
C TYR A 91 26.98 -22.24 -15.80
N ASN A 92 26.51 -22.75 -16.95
CA ASN A 92 26.24 -24.17 -17.14
C ASN A 92 27.55 -24.97 -17.20
N LYS A 93 27.54 -26.16 -16.61
CA LYS A 93 28.70 -27.07 -16.63
C LYS A 93 28.90 -27.75 -17.97
N ASP A 94 27.81 -28.06 -18.69
CA ASP A 94 27.85 -28.68 -20.02
C ASP A 94 27.79 -27.58 -21.10
N PRO A 95 28.78 -27.49 -22.01
CA PRO A 95 28.76 -26.55 -23.14
C PRO A 95 27.58 -26.72 -24.10
N ARG A 96 26.91 -27.88 -24.10
CA ARG A 96 25.71 -28.14 -24.92
C ARG A 96 24.45 -27.55 -24.30
N ASP A 97 24.45 -27.33 -22.99
CA ASP A 97 23.34 -26.70 -22.30
C ASP A 97 23.35 -25.19 -22.59
N LYS A 98 22.37 -24.77 -23.40
CA LYS A 98 22.15 -23.39 -23.80
C LYS A 98 21.19 -22.63 -22.87
N THR A 99 20.92 -23.17 -21.69
CA THR A 99 20.08 -22.50 -20.70
C THR A 99 20.73 -21.19 -20.26
N LYS A 100 19.99 -20.09 -20.41
CA LYS A 100 20.48 -18.76 -20.03
C LYS A 100 20.29 -18.53 -18.54
N TRP A 101 21.25 -17.84 -17.96
CA TRP A 101 21.16 -17.30 -16.61
C TRP A 101 20.75 -15.83 -16.69
N TYR A 102 19.87 -15.42 -15.78
CA TYR A 102 19.26 -14.11 -15.71
C TYR A 102 19.50 -13.50 -14.33
N SER A 103 19.83 -12.21 -14.32
CA SER A 103 19.86 -11.37 -13.12
C SER A 103 19.32 -9.99 -13.47
N LEU A 104 18.98 -9.20 -12.45
CA LEU A 104 18.46 -7.85 -12.64
C LEU A 104 19.60 -6.84 -12.61
N ASP A 105 19.52 -5.87 -13.51
CA ASP A 105 20.31 -4.65 -13.41
C ASP A 105 19.62 -3.67 -12.47
N LEU A 106 20.03 -3.68 -11.21
CA LEU A 106 19.47 -2.82 -10.17
C LEU A 106 19.79 -1.34 -10.41
N GLU A 107 20.94 -1.03 -11.02
CA GLU A 107 21.34 0.34 -11.34
C GLU A 107 20.41 0.90 -12.41
N ARG A 108 20.13 0.13 -13.46
CA ARG A 108 19.19 0.53 -14.51
C ARG A 108 17.76 0.72 -14.00
N ILE A 109 17.32 -0.12 -13.06
CA ILE A 109 16.01 0.03 -12.41
C ILE A 109 15.97 1.31 -11.57
N PHE A 110 17.03 1.60 -10.81
CA PHE A 110 17.15 2.80 -10.00
C PHE A 110 17.14 4.08 -10.85
N GLU A 111 17.91 4.11 -11.95
CA GLU A 111 17.89 5.22 -12.92
C GLU A 111 16.48 5.49 -13.44
N LEU A 112 15.73 4.43 -13.81
CA LEU A 112 14.36 4.57 -14.28
C LEU A 112 13.46 5.19 -13.20
N GLN A 113 13.61 4.75 -11.94
CA GLN A 113 12.85 5.31 -10.82
C GLN A 113 13.13 6.80 -10.62
N GLU A 114 14.39 7.22 -10.68
CA GLU A 114 14.78 8.63 -10.56
C GLU A 114 14.24 9.46 -11.73
N MET A 115 14.34 8.96 -12.97
CA MET A 115 13.76 9.62 -14.13
C MET A 115 12.24 9.82 -14.00
N VAL A 116 11.52 8.83 -13.49
CA VAL A 116 10.07 8.94 -13.25
C VAL A 116 9.74 9.99 -12.20
N LYS A 117 10.51 10.05 -11.10
CA LYS A 117 10.34 11.07 -10.05
C LYS A 117 10.53 12.47 -10.63
N ILE A 118 11.58 12.68 -11.41
CA ILE A 118 11.88 13.97 -12.05
C ILE A 118 10.76 14.37 -13.02
N LYS A 119 10.31 13.47 -13.91
CA LYS A 119 9.19 13.74 -14.82
C LYS A 119 7.93 14.14 -14.06
N ARG A 120 7.61 13.45 -12.96
CA ARG A 120 6.45 13.74 -12.13
C ARG A 120 6.53 15.14 -11.50
N ASN A 121 7.71 15.52 -10.99
CA ASN A 121 7.92 16.84 -10.40
C ASN A 121 7.84 17.96 -11.45
N GLN A 122 8.44 17.75 -12.63
CA GLN A 122 8.36 18.72 -13.74
C GLN A 122 6.92 18.93 -14.25
N ILE A 123 6.11 17.87 -14.29
CA ILE A 123 4.68 17.99 -14.65
C ILE A 123 3.94 18.77 -13.57
N ALA A 124 4.20 18.51 -12.29
CA ALA A 124 3.58 19.25 -11.20
C ALA A 124 3.93 20.75 -11.27
N GLU A 125 5.20 21.09 -11.51
CA GLU A 125 5.65 22.48 -11.67
C GLU A 125 4.99 23.18 -12.86
N LYS A 126 4.89 22.51 -14.03
CA LYS A 126 4.20 23.07 -15.20
C LYS A 126 2.71 23.30 -14.97
N VAL A 127 2.04 22.38 -14.27
CA VAL A 127 0.61 22.53 -13.92
C VAL A 127 0.39 23.69 -12.95
N LEU A 128 1.33 23.95 -12.04
CA LEU A 128 1.30 25.13 -11.19
C LEU A 128 1.51 26.43 -11.99
N ASP A 129 2.44 26.45 -12.94
CA ASP A 129 2.77 27.64 -13.74
C ASP A 129 1.67 27.99 -14.78
N GLU A 130 1.04 26.98 -15.40
CA GLU A 130 -0.12 27.17 -16.29
C GLU A 130 -1.38 27.65 -15.52
N GLY A 131 -1.54 27.24 -14.26
CA GLY A 131 -2.61 27.70 -13.37
C GLY A 131 -2.48 29.17 -12.93
N ILE A 132 -1.28 29.76 -13.01
CA ILE A 132 -1.03 31.18 -12.70
C ILE A 132 -1.28 32.08 -13.92
N ASN A 133 -1.01 31.57 -15.14
CA ASN A 133 -1.12 32.35 -16.39
C ASN A 133 -2.50 32.25 -17.07
N SER A 134 -3.31 31.26 -16.70
CA SER A 134 -4.73 31.19 -17.07
C SER A 134 -5.54 32.02 -16.06
N THR A 135 -5.91 33.25 -16.43
CA THR A 135 -6.96 34.04 -15.76
C THR A 135 -8.11 33.13 -15.36
N LEU A 136 -8.23 32.84 -14.06
CA LEU A 136 -9.30 32.01 -13.51
C LEU A 136 -10.63 32.69 -13.83
N THR A 137 -11.29 32.30 -14.91
CA THR A 137 -12.74 32.27 -14.92
C THR A 137 -13.13 31.29 -13.82
N ASN A 138 -13.64 31.84 -12.73
CA ASN A 138 -14.17 31.08 -11.60
C ASN A 138 -15.02 29.91 -12.10
N ALA A 139 -14.48 28.69 -12.02
CA ALA A 139 -15.25 27.45 -12.19
C ALA A 139 -16.20 27.19 -11.00
N LEU A 140 -16.52 28.22 -10.21
CA LEU A 140 -17.61 28.26 -9.23
C LEU A 140 -18.98 28.54 -9.88
N GLY A 141 -19.05 28.69 -11.21
CA GLY A 141 -20.27 29.06 -11.95
C GLY A 141 -21.04 27.92 -12.61
N GLN A 142 -20.61 26.66 -12.56
CA GLN A 142 -21.31 25.53 -13.23
C GLN A 142 -22.23 24.74 -12.29
N ASN A 143 -22.98 25.44 -11.45
CA ASN A 143 -24.24 24.89 -10.95
C ASN A 143 -25.33 25.48 -11.82
N ASP A 144 -25.53 24.93 -13.02
CA ASP A 144 -26.77 25.19 -13.74
C ASP A 144 -27.92 24.75 -12.82
N PRO A 145 -28.92 25.61 -12.56
CA PRO A 145 -30.06 25.22 -11.74
C PRO A 145 -30.74 24.03 -12.41
N MET A 146 -30.79 22.91 -11.69
CA MET A 146 -31.45 21.69 -12.16
C MET A 146 -32.89 22.02 -12.56
N GLU A 147 -33.23 21.78 -13.83
CA GLU A 147 -34.61 21.95 -14.30
C GLU A 147 -35.53 21.07 -13.46
N LYS A 148 -36.61 21.68 -12.94
CA LYS A 148 -37.67 20.98 -12.21
C LYS A 148 -38.40 20.03 -13.17
N PHE A 149 -37.88 18.83 -13.35
CA PHE A 149 -38.64 17.76 -13.97
C PHE A 149 -39.71 17.28 -12.99
N ASN A 150 -40.98 17.39 -13.39
CA ASN A 150 -42.10 16.81 -12.67
C ASN A 150 -41.90 15.29 -12.62
N LEU A 151 -41.52 14.75 -11.45
CA LEU A 151 -41.58 13.32 -11.22
C LEU A 151 -43.05 12.88 -11.31
N THR A 152 -43.40 12.13 -12.34
CA THR A 152 -44.67 11.41 -12.39
C THR A 152 -44.68 10.40 -11.25
N GLN A 153 -45.54 10.64 -10.25
CA GLN A 153 -45.76 9.71 -9.16
C GLN A 153 -46.08 8.32 -9.70
N CYS A 154 -45.38 7.29 -9.21
CA CYS A 154 -45.78 5.91 -9.44
C CYS A 154 -47.21 5.72 -8.96
N THR A 155 -48.10 5.39 -9.90
CA THR A 155 -49.50 5.10 -9.62
C THR A 155 -49.60 3.89 -8.70
N ARG A 156 -50.08 4.14 -7.49
CA ARG A 156 -50.46 3.16 -6.48
C ARG A 156 -51.39 2.12 -7.11
N SER A 157 -50.96 0.87 -7.20
CA SER A 157 -51.79 -0.24 -7.67
C SER A 157 -53.01 -0.38 -6.77
N LYS A 158 -54.20 -0.39 -7.38
CA LYS A 158 -55.47 -0.62 -6.71
C LYS A 158 -55.59 -2.10 -6.37
N SER A 159 -55.46 -2.44 -5.09
CA SER A 159 -56.02 -3.68 -4.55
C SER A 159 -57.30 -3.32 -3.81
N SER A 160 -58.40 -3.90 -4.29
CA SER A 160 -59.77 -3.67 -3.83
C SER A 160 -60.01 -4.17 -2.41
N THR A 161 -60.94 -3.47 -1.75
CA THR A 161 -61.60 -3.74 -0.48
C THR A 161 -61.85 -5.24 -0.20
N ALA A 162 -61.43 -5.70 0.98
CA ALA A 162 -62.02 -6.84 1.67
C ALA A 162 -62.20 -6.49 3.15
N LEU A 163 -63.46 -6.37 3.56
CA LEU A 163 -63.89 -6.30 4.95
C LEU A 163 -63.90 -7.72 5.53
N GLY A 164 -63.34 -7.88 6.72
CA GLY A 164 -63.63 -8.98 7.65
C GLY A 164 -62.66 -10.16 7.61
N GLN A 165 -61.86 -10.31 8.67
CA GLN A 165 -61.92 -11.42 9.64
C GLN A 165 -60.72 -11.30 10.60
N ASN A 166 -61.00 -10.98 11.86
CA ASN A 166 -60.03 -11.07 12.95
C ASN A 166 -60.00 -12.52 13.43
N ASP A 167 -59.13 -13.34 12.84
CA ASP A 167 -58.77 -14.62 13.45
C ASP A 167 -57.59 -14.39 14.42
N PRO A 168 -57.61 -14.98 15.64
CA PRO A 168 -56.53 -14.80 16.60
C PRO A 168 -55.27 -15.51 16.09
N ILE A 169 -54.18 -14.76 15.93
CA ILE A 169 -52.86 -15.35 15.66
C ILE A 169 -52.46 -16.20 16.87
N HIS A 170 -52.41 -17.50 16.64
CA HIS A 170 -51.86 -18.48 17.56
C HIS A 170 -50.37 -18.17 17.77
N GLY A 171 -49.97 -18.00 19.05
CA GLY A 171 -48.60 -17.69 19.42
C GLY A 171 -47.65 -18.82 19.03
N VAL A 172 -46.93 -18.65 17.92
CA VAL A 172 -45.82 -19.51 17.54
C VAL A 172 -44.53 -18.88 18.05
N ASN A 173 -43.87 -19.64 18.91
CA ASN A 173 -42.61 -19.41 19.59
C ASN A 173 -41.52 -18.89 18.63
N LEU A 174 -41.16 -17.61 18.76
CA LEU A 174 -39.98 -17.05 18.11
C LEU A 174 -38.74 -17.50 18.90
N ASN A 175 -37.83 -18.20 18.21
CA ASN A 175 -36.56 -18.62 18.79
C ASN A 175 -35.79 -17.43 19.36
N GLN A 176 -35.23 -17.63 20.56
CA GLN A 176 -34.48 -16.61 21.29
C GLN A 176 -33.24 -16.12 20.51
N PRO A 177 -32.87 -14.82 20.67
CA PRO A 177 -31.64 -14.29 20.08
C PRO A 177 -30.40 -15.05 20.58
N LEU A 178 -29.46 -15.31 19.67
CA LEU A 178 -28.18 -15.95 19.96
C LEU A 178 -27.42 -15.22 21.09
N PRO A 179 -26.78 -15.94 22.02
CA PRO A 179 -26.11 -15.34 23.16
C PRO A 179 -24.85 -14.56 22.73
N ASN A 180 -24.68 -13.38 23.33
CA ASN A 180 -23.44 -12.60 23.28
C ASN A 180 -22.28 -13.44 23.83
N LYS A 181 -21.40 -13.91 22.94
CA LYS A 181 -20.09 -14.43 23.35
C LYS A 181 -19.16 -13.24 23.58
N THR A 182 -19.15 -12.76 24.82
CA THR A 182 -18.05 -11.98 25.36
C THR A 182 -16.87 -12.94 25.50
N THR A 183 -15.92 -12.89 24.56
CA THR A 183 -14.62 -13.54 24.76
C THR A 183 -13.69 -12.50 25.37
N ASN A 184 -13.44 -12.63 26.67
CA ASN A 184 -12.32 -11.99 27.34
C ASN A 184 -11.04 -12.57 26.75
N ASN A 185 -10.22 -11.73 26.13
CA ASN A 185 -8.86 -12.09 25.78
C ASN A 185 -7.92 -11.22 26.61
N THR A 186 -7.41 -11.90 27.62
CA THR A 186 -6.45 -11.58 28.67
C THR A 186 -5.27 -10.73 28.22
N THR A 187 -4.96 -9.74 29.05
CA THR A 187 -3.66 -9.07 29.17
C THR A 187 -2.66 -10.05 29.80
N GLU A 188 -1.65 -10.49 29.04
CA GLU A 188 -0.40 -11.20 29.42
C GLU A 188 0.15 -11.74 28.07
N ASP A 189 1.22 -11.24 27.47
CA ASP A 189 2.61 -11.27 27.92
C ASP A 189 3.42 -10.16 27.24
N THR A 190 3.78 -9.12 28.00
CA THR A 190 4.74 -8.08 27.58
C THR A 190 6.20 -8.50 27.84
N SER A 191 6.46 -9.80 28.06
CA SER A 191 7.75 -10.28 28.59
C SER A 191 8.60 -11.10 27.59
N PHE A 192 8.13 -11.33 26.35
CA PHE A 192 8.83 -12.23 25.42
C PHE A 192 9.85 -11.54 24.48
N TYR A 193 9.85 -10.20 24.35
CA TYR A 193 10.62 -9.51 23.30
C TYR A 193 12.02 -9.00 23.71
N ILE A 194 12.50 -9.29 24.93
CA ILE A 194 13.76 -8.68 25.38
C ILE A 194 15.02 -9.38 24.86
N ASN A 195 14.97 -10.59 24.29
CA ASN A 195 16.21 -11.23 23.83
C ASN A 195 16.07 -12.01 22.53
N GLN A 196 16.26 -11.31 21.41
CA GLN A 196 16.82 -11.92 20.22
C GLN A 196 17.78 -10.95 19.51
N SER A 197 19.06 -11.11 19.85
CA SER A 197 20.23 -10.92 18.97
C SER A 197 20.43 -9.56 18.30
N ILE A 198 21.17 -8.72 19.03
CA ILE A 198 22.20 -7.77 18.57
C ILE A 198 22.77 -8.21 17.19
N GLU A 199 22.28 -7.61 16.10
CA GLU A 199 22.93 -7.36 14.79
C GLU A 199 21.96 -6.88 13.69
N GLU A 200 20.66 -6.79 13.96
CA GLU A 200 19.76 -5.89 13.23
C GLU A 200 19.87 -4.50 13.85
N GLY A 201 20.47 -3.54 13.14
CA GLY A 201 20.49 -2.15 13.60
C GLY A 201 19.05 -1.69 13.91
N ASP A 202 18.83 -1.28 15.16
CA ASP A 202 17.53 -0.93 15.74
C ASP A 202 16.62 -0.23 14.71
N GLU A 203 15.55 -0.91 14.28
CA GLU A 203 14.61 -0.37 13.30
C GLU A 203 13.96 0.92 13.81
N LEU A 204 13.88 1.11 15.13
CA LEU A 204 13.46 2.37 15.73
C LEU A 204 14.50 3.48 15.47
N GLU A 205 15.79 3.21 15.60
CA GLU A 205 16.84 4.19 15.28
C GLU A 205 16.89 4.51 13.78
N LYS A 206 16.67 3.51 12.91
CA LYS A 206 16.51 3.75 11.46
C LYS A 206 15.31 4.65 11.18
N LEU A 207 14.18 4.39 11.82
CA LEU A 207 12.97 5.21 11.68
C LEU A 207 13.19 6.62 12.22
N LYS A 208 13.77 6.78 13.41
CA LYS A 208 14.15 8.08 14.00
C LYS A 208 15.04 8.88 13.07
N LYS A 209 16.04 8.25 12.45
CA LYS A 209 16.89 8.88 11.45
C LYS A 209 16.09 9.31 10.21
N GLN A 210 15.20 8.45 9.70
CA GLN A 210 14.34 8.75 8.55
C GLN A 210 13.46 9.99 8.79
N VAL A 211 12.85 10.09 9.97
CA VAL A 211 11.98 11.21 10.33
C VAL A 211 12.73 12.40 10.92
N GLN A 212 14.06 12.38 10.91
CA GLN A 212 14.94 13.45 11.41
C GLN A 212 14.69 13.80 12.90
N TYR A 213 14.44 12.79 13.73
CA TYR A 213 14.21 12.91 15.19
C TYR A 213 15.30 13.75 15.88
N GLU A 214 16.55 13.63 15.46
CA GLU A 214 17.69 14.39 15.99
C GLU A 214 17.48 15.92 15.91
N LEU A 215 16.83 16.43 14.85
CA LEU A 215 16.53 17.86 14.75
C LEU A 215 15.54 18.30 15.84
N LEU A 216 14.60 17.43 16.20
CA LEU A 216 13.65 17.69 17.26
C LEU A 216 14.35 17.69 18.63
N VAL A 217 15.30 16.79 18.86
CA VAL A 217 16.16 16.78 20.06
C VAL A 217 16.91 18.10 20.19
N GLN A 218 17.53 18.55 19.10
CA GLN A 218 18.29 19.82 19.05
C GLN A 218 17.42 21.05 19.29
N SER A 219 16.15 21.01 18.89
CA SER A 219 15.19 22.10 19.14
C SER A 219 14.86 22.28 20.63
N GLY A 220 15.08 21.25 21.47
CA GLY A 220 14.74 21.26 22.89
C GLY A 220 13.24 21.20 23.21
N CYS A 221 12.38 20.97 22.21
CA CYS A 221 10.93 20.89 22.40
C CYS A 221 10.52 19.59 23.09
N ARG A 222 10.53 19.59 24.44
CA ARG A 222 10.22 18.40 25.26
C ARG A 222 8.85 17.82 25.01
N GLU A 223 7.84 18.66 24.80
CA GLU A 223 6.46 18.23 24.57
C GLU A 223 6.35 17.37 23.30
N LYS A 224 6.85 17.87 22.17
CA LYS A 224 6.89 17.10 20.92
C LYS A 224 7.74 15.85 21.00
N LEU A 225 8.86 15.88 21.74
CA LEU A 225 9.68 14.68 21.94
C LEU A 225 8.88 13.57 22.65
N CYS A 226 8.12 13.92 23.69
CA CYS A 226 7.26 12.95 24.38
C CYS A 226 6.19 12.37 23.45
N GLU A 227 5.53 13.18 22.63
CA GLU A 227 4.54 12.71 21.66
C GLU A 227 5.16 11.74 20.64
N TRP A 228 6.35 12.08 20.12
CA TRP A 228 7.06 11.25 19.16
C TRP A 228 7.55 9.93 19.77
N ASP A 229 8.00 9.96 21.03
CA ASP A 229 8.43 8.77 21.76
C ASP A 229 7.29 7.78 22.03
N GLU A 230 6.04 8.23 22.06
CA GLU A 230 4.86 7.35 22.13
C GLU A 230 4.50 6.73 20.77
N VAL A 231 4.68 7.47 19.68
CA VAL A 231 4.24 7.06 18.33
C VAL A 231 5.28 6.20 17.60
N LEU A 232 6.56 6.60 17.64
CA LEU A 232 7.61 5.98 16.84
C LEU A 232 7.85 4.49 17.15
N PRO A 233 7.88 4.04 18.41
CA PRO A 233 8.03 2.62 18.74
C PRO A 233 6.90 1.77 18.15
N VAL A 234 5.66 2.27 18.19
CA VAL A 234 4.50 1.56 17.65
C VAL A 234 4.62 1.34 16.13
N ILE A 235 5.16 2.33 15.42
CA ILE A 235 5.43 2.23 13.98
C ILE A 235 6.63 1.31 13.73
N ALA A 236 7.69 1.43 14.53
CA ALA A 236 8.91 0.61 14.44
C ALA A 236 8.63 -0.88 14.62
N ASP A 237 7.70 -1.26 15.52
CA ASP A 237 7.27 -2.65 15.73
C ASP A 237 6.85 -3.38 14.45
N VAL A 238 6.31 -2.65 13.46
CA VAL A 238 5.91 -3.25 12.19
C VAL A 238 7.13 -3.65 11.36
N PHE A 239 8.26 -2.94 11.48
CA PHE A 239 9.50 -3.25 10.77
C PHE A 239 10.16 -4.53 11.27
N TYR A 240 10.02 -4.85 12.55
CA TYR A 240 10.54 -6.07 13.19
C TYR A 240 9.84 -7.38 12.77
N GLN A 241 8.64 -7.29 12.18
CA GLN A 241 7.89 -8.47 11.76
C GLN A 241 8.30 -8.87 10.33
N HIS A 242 8.82 -10.07 10.12
CA HIS A 242 9.40 -10.47 8.82
C HIS A 242 8.38 -10.93 7.77
N ASP A 243 7.23 -11.47 8.16
CA ASP A 243 6.22 -11.99 7.26
C ASP A 243 4.78 -11.85 7.82
N GLY A 244 3.79 -12.18 6.98
CA GLY A 244 2.38 -12.18 7.37
C GLY A 244 1.60 -10.92 6.99
N THR A 245 0.50 -10.69 7.70
CA THR A 245 -0.45 -9.60 7.42
C THR A 245 -0.80 -8.83 8.67
N ILE A 246 -0.98 -7.52 8.53
CA ILE A 246 -1.43 -6.62 9.60
C ILE A 246 -2.76 -5.97 9.21
N SER A 247 -3.62 -5.74 10.20
CA SER A 247 -4.91 -5.07 9.98
C SER A 247 -4.74 -3.55 9.99
N ILE A 248 -5.03 -2.90 8.86
CA ILE A 248 -5.04 -1.44 8.70
C ILE A 248 -6.42 -1.05 8.19
N ASN A 249 -7.11 -0.13 8.87
CA ASN A 249 -8.48 0.28 8.51
C ASN A 249 -9.43 -0.92 8.26
N GLN A 250 -9.41 -1.92 9.15
CA GLN A 250 -10.20 -3.17 9.06
C GLN A 250 -9.85 -4.08 7.88
N MET A 251 -8.80 -3.77 7.11
CA MET A 251 -8.30 -4.60 6.02
C MET A 251 -7.00 -5.31 6.39
N ARG A 252 -6.88 -6.60 6.08
CA ARG A 252 -5.61 -7.32 6.23
C ARG A 252 -4.70 -7.02 5.05
N LEU A 253 -3.59 -6.33 5.31
CA LEU A 253 -2.59 -5.96 4.32
C LEU A 253 -1.30 -6.77 4.54
N PRO A 254 -0.61 -7.18 3.46
CA PRO A 254 0.73 -7.77 3.57
C PRO A 254 1.68 -6.82 4.30
N ILE A 255 2.51 -7.36 5.18
CA ILE A 255 3.33 -6.51 6.03
C ILE A 255 4.36 -5.69 5.26
N ASP A 256 4.94 -6.25 4.20
CA ASP A 256 5.90 -5.55 3.34
C ASP A 256 5.29 -4.32 2.68
N PHE A 257 4.01 -4.39 2.32
CA PHE A 257 3.29 -3.26 1.75
C PHE A 257 3.10 -2.13 2.78
N VAL A 258 2.83 -2.49 4.04
CA VAL A 258 2.72 -1.52 5.14
C VAL A 258 4.08 -0.91 5.47
N LYS A 259 5.16 -1.72 5.50
CA LYS A 259 6.53 -1.22 5.65
C LYS A 259 6.91 -0.23 4.56
N GLU A 260 6.59 -0.53 3.30
CA GLU A 260 6.88 0.37 2.17
C GLU A 260 6.14 1.71 2.28
N ARG A 261 4.94 1.70 2.86
CA ARG A 261 4.22 2.94 3.21
C ARG A 261 4.90 3.69 4.35
N PHE A 262 5.31 3.00 5.41
CA PHE A 262 5.96 3.63 6.56
C PHE A 262 7.35 4.19 6.22
N ARG A 263 8.04 3.65 5.22
CA ARG A 263 9.29 4.23 4.67
C ARG A 263 9.10 5.60 4.03
N GLN A 264 7.86 6.02 3.76
CA GLN A 264 7.54 7.36 3.22
C GLN A 264 7.29 8.39 4.33
N LEU A 265 7.33 7.99 5.61
CA LEU A 265 7.11 8.89 6.73
C LEU A 265 8.25 9.91 6.85
N THR A 266 7.86 11.16 7.14
CA THR A 266 8.76 12.30 7.34
C THR A 266 8.40 12.96 8.67
N MET A 267 9.19 13.92 9.15
CA MET A 267 8.88 14.68 10.37
C MET A 267 7.44 15.22 10.39
N TYR A 268 6.96 15.72 9.24
CA TYR A 268 5.62 16.30 9.12
C TYR A 268 4.52 15.25 9.29
N HIS A 269 4.78 14.02 8.84
CA HIS A 269 3.83 12.93 9.02
C HIS A 269 3.73 12.52 10.49
N ILE A 270 4.83 12.54 11.25
CA ILE A 270 4.80 12.23 12.68
C ILE A 270 4.05 13.31 13.46
N ASP A 271 4.34 14.59 13.19
CA ASP A 271 3.60 15.72 13.77
C ASP A 271 2.10 15.61 13.48
N TYR A 272 1.71 15.30 12.23
CA TYR A 272 0.31 15.09 11.86
C TYR A 272 -0.35 13.93 12.62
N ILE A 273 0.35 12.82 12.84
CA ILE A 273 -0.18 11.68 13.61
C ILE A 273 -0.43 12.11 15.07
N CYS A 274 0.51 12.83 15.68
CA CYS A 274 0.38 13.36 17.03
C CYS A 274 -0.80 14.34 17.14
N GLU A 275 -0.96 15.23 16.16
CA GLU A 275 -2.09 16.16 16.10
C GLU A 275 -3.44 15.45 15.92
N CYS A 276 -3.47 14.37 15.14
CA CYS A 276 -4.67 13.53 15.02
C CYS A 276 -5.02 12.86 16.35
N LEU A 277 -4.03 12.38 17.10
CA LEU A 277 -4.23 11.78 18.42
C LEU A 277 -4.76 12.78 19.44
N SER A 278 -4.22 14.00 19.46
CA SER A 278 -4.62 15.03 20.43
C SER A 278 -6.02 15.59 20.20
N LYS A 279 -6.51 15.55 18.95
CA LYS A 279 -7.87 16.02 18.58
C LYS A 279 -8.98 14.98 18.75
N VAL A 280 -8.67 13.76 19.17
CA VAL A 280 -9.72 12.76 19.37
C VAL A 280 -10.46 13.03 20.68
N ASP A 281 -11.66 13.60 20.58
CA ASP A 281 -12.53 13.90 21.74
C ASP A 281 -13.15 12.66 22.41
N THR A 282 -12.84 11.47 21.92
CA THR A 282 -13.41 10.20 22.40
C THR A 282 -12.32 9.20 22.75
N ASN A 283 -12.63 8.30 23.68
CA ASN A 283 -11.66 7.29 24.12
C ASN A 283 -11.31 6.31 22.98
N ILE A 284 -10.05 6.32 22.55
CA ILE A 284 -9.51 5.39 21.56
C ILE A 284 -9.30 4.02 22.22
N ARG A 285 -10.24 3.09 21.99
CA ARG A 285 -10.19 1.72 22.55
C ARG A 285 -8.96 0.92 22.14
N ASN A 286 -8.38 1.20 20.97
CA ASN A 286 -7.18 0.54 20.46
C ASN A 286 -6.24 1.58 19.84
N ILE A 287 -5.39 2.15 20.71
CA ILE A 287 -4.46 3.21 20.35
C ILE A 287 -3.46 2.77 19.28
N ARG A 288 -2.96 1.52 19.38
CA ARG A 288 -2.02 0.95 18.40
C ARG A 288 -2.64 0.91 17.01
N ALA A 289 -3.84 0.35 16.87
CA ALA A 289 -4.50 0.25 15.57
C ALA A 289 -4.80 1.62 14.97
N TYR A 290 -5.14 2.61 15.81
CA TYR A 290 -5.31 3.99 15.38
C TYR A 290 -4.01 4.58 14.84
N ILE A 291 -2.91 4.52 15.61
CA ILE A 291 -1.59 5.03 15.19
C ILE A 291 -1.17 4.41 13.86
N LEU A 292 -1.25 3.08 13.73
CA LEU A 292 -0.85 2.39 12.51
C LEU A 292 -1.71 2.79 11.31
N THR A 293 -3.02 2.96 11.51
CA THR A 293 -3.93 3.41 10.45
C THR A 293 -3.65 4.84 10.03
N THR A 294 -3.43 5.74 10.98
CA THR A 294 -3.11 7.14 10.70
C THR A 294 -1.75 7.26 10.00
N ALA A 295 -0.73 6.55 10.49
CA ALA A 295 0.60 6.50 9.89
C ALA A 295 0.56 5.97 8.44
N PHE A 296 -0.24 4.94 8.18
CA PHE A 296 -0.36 4.37 6.83
C PHE A 296 -0.96 5.37 5.83
N ASN A 297 -1.92 6.18 6.27
CA ASN A 297 -2.61 7.15 5.43
C ASN A 297 -1.90 8.51 5.35
N ALA A 298 -1.05 8.86 6.33
CA ALA A 298 -0.43 10.17 6.48
C ALA A 298 0.24 10.70 5.20
N PRO A 299 1.06 9.91 4.46
CA PRO A 299 1.69 10.39 3.21
C PRO A 299 0.71 10.82 2.11
N GLN A 300 -0.55 10.38 2.18
CA GLN A 300 -1.58 10.71 1.19
C GLN A 300 -2.57 11.76 1.68
N THR A 301 -2.79 11.86 3.00
CA THR A 301 -3.89 12.67 3.55
C THR A 301 -3.44 13.96 4.20
N ILE A 302 -2.17 14.10 4.60
CA ILE A 302 -1.66 15.26 5.35
C ILE A 302 -1.90 16.60 4.63
N GLY A 303 -1.70 16.65 3.31
CA GLY A 303 -1.88 17.89 2.53
C GLY A 303 -3.35 18.34 2.48
N ALA A 304 -4.27 17.39 2.31
CA ALA A 304 -5.70 17.66 2.33
C ALA A 304 -6.17 18.08 3.73
N TYR A 305 -5.61 17.47 4.76
CA TYR A 305 -5.91 17.81 6.15
C TYR A 305 -5.57 19.27 6.48
N TYR A 306 -4.32 19.69 6.28
CA TYR A 306 -3.91 21.06 6.58
C TYR A 306 -4.59 22.08 5.67
N SER A 307 -4.82 21.75 4.39
CA SER A 307 -5.59 22.62 3.48
C SER A 307 -7.02 22.89 3.99
N ASN A 308 -7.66 21.87 4.58
CA ASN A 308 -9.00 22.03 5.15
C ASN A 308 -8.98 22.80 6.47
N GLN A 309 -7.96 22.59 7.31
CA GLN A 309 -7.80 23.32 8.57
C GLN A 309 -7.59 24.82 8.32
N VAL A 310 -6.69 25.19 7.40
CA VAL A 310 -6.51 26.59 6.99
C VAL A 310 -7.82 27.20 6.49
N LYS A 311 -8.61 26.47 5.69
CA LYS A 311 -9.92 26.98 5.24
C LYS A 311 -10.91 27.20 6.39
N GLN A 312 -10.89 26.37 7.43
CA GLN A 312 -11.74 26.56 8.60
C GLN A 312 -11.30 27.78 9.41
N ASP A 313 -10.00 27.93 9.65
CA ASP A 313 -9.43 29.02 10.44
C ASP A 313 -9.59 30.39 9.76
N PHE A 314 -9.48 30.46 8.43
CA PHE A 314 -9.57 31.71 7.66
C PHE A 314 -10.94 31.94 6.98
N GLY A 315 -11.77 30.91 6.85
CA GLY A 315 -13.10 30.99 6.23
C GLY A 315 -14.22 31.46 7.16
N GLY A 316 -13.98 31.47 8.48
CA GLY A 316 -14.94 31.91 9.49
C GLY A 316 -15.06 33.43 9.70
N ASN A 317 -14.21 34.25 9.06
CA ASN A 317 -14.13 35.69 9.29
C ASN A 317 -14.97 36.57 8.34
N ASN A 318 -15.99 36.00 7.70
CA ASN A 318 -17.04 36.79 7.05
C ASN A 318 -18.39 36.50 7.74
N LEU A 319 -18.67 37.21 8.83
CA LEU A 319 -19.99 37.69 9.24
C LEU A 319 -19.85 38.70 10.39
#